data_AF-A0A3D3J0M7-F1
#
_entry.id   AF-A0A3D3J0M7-F1
#
_cell.length_a   1.000
_cell.length_b   1.000
_cell.length_c   1.000
_cell.angle_alpha   90.00
_cell.angle_beta   90.00
_cell.angle_gamma   90.00
#
_symmetry.space_group_name_H-M   'P 1'
#
loop_
_entity.id
_entity.type
_entity.pdbx_description
1 polymer ?
#
loop_
_entity_poly.entity_id
_entity_poly.type
_entity_poly.pdbx_seq_one_letter_code
_entity_poly.pdbx_strand_id
1 'polypeptide(L)'
;MKKVIVIYDDSRKPDREIRVITGHKSFGDTIFKRQSLRQRSGTMFLKYEIVKTFIESDEAYELIDEYAGSDDPVFKIYSDHEAVDKEALGILLEKSLYVNENYSVFDGEKTAAVIYPSFAAWLNAGSDADEAAYEKIKSGAFISLSDVNNFRRFITSGFDARFFNSLKGDEYTVVKTSNNVDKLRKEYKYFTLLPPEMKQWYGTVFDYREEGGSASYSMERYHMTDLALRYVHGAIDEDEFRDLMEIIFHFIKIRKQTEVSDEEYEAEAVRLYIGKVEERTETLKTLAGYEEIKSYIELGTKYNDIDEIVKRYKLLYGKITQKRKFLKVKVVGHGDLCFSNILYNNSAGLLKLIDPKGAADEEGMYMNPFYDIAKLSHSICGSYDYFNSEQYEISVGTDMKLSLKIDADNDRYIRIFKEYLDKNDLDYRLIRLYEASLFLSMLPLHIDRPKKVLGFILNAIRIMDEIEV
;
A
#
# COMPACT_ATOMS: atom_id res chain seq x y z
N MET A 1 5.61 39.42 -20.28
CA MET A 1 4.26 38.87 -20.03
C MET A 1 4.26 38.38 -18.60
N LYS A 2 3.29 38.76 -17.77
CA LYS A 2 3.24 38.30 -16.37
C LYS A 2 3.17 36.77 -16.33
N LYS A 3 3.85 36.17 -15.37
CA LYS A 3 3.76 34.75 -15.04
C LYS A 3 3.44 34.59 -13.56
N VAL A 4 3.04 33.39 -13.15
CA VAL A 4 2.65 33.08 -11.77
C VAL A 4 3.82 32.46 -11.02
N ILE A 5 4.17 33.00 -9.86
CA ILE A 5 5.08 32.36 -8.90
C ILE A 5 4.23 31.49 -7.99
N VAL A 6 4.47 30.18 -7.95
CA VAL A 6 3.74 29.28 -7.06
C VAL A 6 4.57 29.04 -5.80
N ILE A 7 3.98 29.34 -4.64
CA ILE A 7 4.59 29.07 -3.33
C ILE A 7 3.85 27.90 -2.68
N TYR A 8 4.60 26.87 -2.29
CA TYR A 8 4.08 25.71 -1.58
C TYR A 8 4.32 25.87 -0.07
N ASP A 9 3.23 25.98 0.68
CA ASP A 9 3.25 26.19 2.12
C ASP A 9 2.99 24.87 2.87
N ASP A 10 4.04 24.34 3.50
CA ASP A 10 3.99 23.10 4.30
C ASP A 10 3.98 23.34 5.82
N SER A 11 3.52 24.52 6.25
CA SER A 11 3.39 24.88 7.67
C SER A 11 2.25 24.11 8.36
N ARG A 12 1.16 23.82 7.65
CA ARG A 12 0.01 23.07 8.19
C ARG A 12 0.40 21.61 8.40
N LYS A 13 0.27 21.13 9.63
CA LYS A 13 0.66 19.77 10.00
C LYS A 13 -0.53 18.81 10.03
N PRO A 14 -0.34 17.54 9.64
CA PRO A 14 -1.35 16.52 9.79
C PRO A 14 -1.82 16.41 11.25
N ASP A 15 -3.10 16.17 11.47
CA ASP A 15 -3.66 15.99 12.80
C ASP A 15 -3.30 14.63 13.41
N ARG A 16 -3.86 14.31 14.58
CA ARG A 16 -3.56 13.04 15.24
C ARG A 16 -3.97 11.83 14.39
N GLU A 17 -5.11 11.89 13.71
CA GLU A 17 -5.63 10.75 12.94
C GLU A 17 -4.81 10.47 11.68
N ILE A 18 -4.37 11.53 11.00
CA ILE A 18 -3.53 11.41 9.80
C ILE A 18 -2.11 11.01 10.18
N ARG A 19 -1.56 11.48 11.32
CA ARG A 19 -0.24 11.06 11.80
C ARG A 19 -0.14 9.57 12.11
N VAL A 20 -1.26 8.88 12.40
CA VAL A 20 -1.27 7.41 12.50
C VAL A 20 -0.83 6.77 11.18
N ILE A 21 -1.06 7.45 10.05
CA ILE A 21 -0.73 6.99 8.70
C ILE A 21 0.63 7.51 8.24
N THR A 22 0.92 8.80 8.44
CA THR A 22 2.14 9.45 7.92
C THR A 22 3.33 9.42 8.86
N GLY A 23 3.11 9.04 10.13
CA GLY A 23 4.09 9.17 11.19
C GLY A 23 4.36 10.65 11.49
N HIS A 24 5.64 11.02 11.55
CA HIS A 24 6.08 12.39 11.85
C HIS A 24 6.18 13.31 10.63
N LYS A 25 5.85 12.80 9.42
CA LYS A 25 5.96 13.58 8.18
C LYS A 25 4.88 14.65 8.10
N SER A 26 5.21 15.79 7.48
CA SER A 26 4.25 16.79 7.04
C SER A 26 3.41 16.28 5.86
N PHE A 27 2.43 17.07 5.41
CA PHE A 27 1.74 16.74 4.17
C PHE A 27 2.71 16.77 2.97
N GLY A 28 3.54 17.81 2.86
CA GLY A 28 4.50 17.97 1.76
C GLY A 28 5.50 16.81 1.62
N ASP A 29 5.97 16.26 2.75
CA ASP A 29 6.93 15.15 2.81
C ASP A 29 6.28 13.76 2.81
N THR A 30 4.95 13.69 2.85
CA THR A 30 4.24 12.41 2.73
C THR A 30 4.48 11.82 1.34
N ILE A 31 5.02 10.60 1.29
CA ILE A 31 5.37 9.92 0.03
C ILE A 31 4.14 9.22 -0.55
N PHE A 32 3.78 9.52 -1.79
CA PHE A 32 2.79 8.82 -2.58
C PHE A 32 3.41 8.40 -3.92
N LYS A 33 3.37 7.10 -4.25
CA LYS A 33 3.98 6.54 -5.47
C LYS A 33 5.42 7.03 -5.71
N ARG A 34 6.26 6.96 -4.67
CA ARG A 34 7.69 7.36 -4.65
C ARG A 34 7.96 8.87 -4.77
N GLN A 35 6.94 9.70 -4.88
CA GLN A 35 7.07 11.16 -4.88
C GLN A 35 6.47 11.73 -3.62
N SER A 36 7.10 12.75 -3.03
CA SER A 36 6.44 13.51 -1.97
C SER A 36 5.24 14.28 -2.53
N LEU A 37 4.25 14.61 -1.70
CA LEU A 37 3.10 15.41 -2.17
C LEU A 37 3.57 16.74 -2.77
N ARG A 38 4.56 17.38 -2.15
CA ARG A 38 5.23 18.57 -2.70
C ARG A 38 5.77 18.35 -4.12
N GLN A 39 6.55 17.27 -4.35
CA GLN A 39 7.11 16.98 -5.68
C GLN A 39 6.01 16.74 -6.72
N ARG A 40 4.93 16.07 -6.30
CA ARG A 40 3.77 15.80 -7.14
C ARG A 40 3.04 17.09 -7.50
N SER A 41 2.74 17.95 -6.52
CA SER A 41 2.13 19.26 -6.76
C SER A 41 3.02 20.10 -7.67
N GLY A 42 4.33 20.17 -7.41
CA GLY A 42 5.29 20.89 -8.27
C GLY A 42 5.28 20.39 -9.72
N THR A 43 5.33 19.07 -9.93
CA THR A 43 5.23 18.45 -11.27
C THR A 43 3.90 18.78 -11.96
N MET A 44 2.82 18.98 -11.21
CA MET A 44 1.52 19.37 -11.75
C MET A 44 1.50 20.85 -12.14
N PHE A 45 1.90 21.75 -11.25
CA PHE A 45 1.90 23.19 -11.49
C PHE A 45 2.83 23.58 -12.63
N LEU A 46 4.02 22.97 -12.72
CA LEU A 46 5.00 23.26 -13.77
C LEU A 46 4.58 22.80 -15.18
N LYS A 47 3.44 22.11 -15.34
CA LYS A 47 2.86 21.80 -16.66
C LYS A 47 2.16 22.98 -17.30
N TYR A 48 1.81 24.01 -16.53
CA TYR A 48 1.16 25.21 -17.05
C TYR A 48 2.21 26.24 -17.44
N GLU A 49 2.28 26.62 -18.71
CA GLU A 49 3.31 27.55 -19.23
C GLU A 49 3.33 28.94 -18.56
N ILE A 50 2.17 29.32 -17.99
CA ILE A 50 1.97 30.54 -17.22
C ILE A 50 2.64 30.49 -15.84
N VAL A 51 2.99 29.31 -15.33
CA VAL A 51 3.75 29.17 -14.08
C VAL A 51 5.23 29.41 -14.36
N LYS A 52 5.81 30.36 -13.62
CA LYS A 52 7.22 30.75 -13.71
C LYS A 52 8.11 29.79 -12.95
N THR A 53 7.72 29.49 -11.71
CA THR A 53 8.47 28.65 -10.78
C THR A 53 7.53 28.08 -9.72
N PHE A 54 8.00 27.03 -9.06
CA PHE A 54 7.36 26.39 -7.92
C PHE A 54 8.43 26.28 -6.81
N ILE A 55 8.21 26.94 -5.69
CA ILE A 55 9.18 27.06 -4.59
C ILE A 55 8.49 26.83 -3.25
N GLU A 56 9.22 26.35 -2.26
CA GLU A 56 8.69 26.24 -0.89
C GLU A 56 8.63 27.60 -0.21
N SER A 57 7.73 27.76 0.76
CA SER A 57 7.64 29.02 1.53
C SER A 57 8.98 29.43 2.15
N ASP A 58 9.72 28.49 2.73
CA ASP A 58 11.01 28.78 3.38
C ASP A 58 12.07 29.23 2.35
N GLU A 59 12.13 28.56 1.20
CA GLU A 59 13.01 28.93 0.08
C GLU A 59 12.61 30.28 -0.53
N ALA A 60 11.31 30.60 -0.57
CA ALA A 60 10.83 31.86 -1.11
C ALA A 60 11.35 33.08 -0.33
N TYR A 61 11.52 32.96 1.00
CA TYR A 61 12.12 34.03 1.80
C TYR A 61 13.61 34.27 1.47
N GLU A 62 14.33 33.27 0.97
CA GLU A 62 15.72 33.43 0.52
C GLU A 62 15.81 34.14 -0.84
N LEU A 63 14.72 34.15 -1.62
CA LEU A 63 14.64 34.73 -2.96
C LEU A 63 14.02 36.14 -2.98
N ILE A 64 13.92 36.80 -1.82
CA ILE A 64 13.35 38.16 -1.72
C ILE A 64 14.04 39.13 -2.67
N ASP A 65 15.37 39.13 -2.72
CA ASP A 65 16.13 40.06 -3.57
C ASP A 65 15.88 39.83 -5.08
N GLU A 66 15.52 38.60 -5.48
CA GLU A 66 15.21 38.26 -6.86
C GLU A 66 13.78 38.68 -7.26
N TYR A 67 12.81 38.53 -6.36
CA TYR A 67 11.38 38.69 -6.69
C TYR A 67 10.69 39.92 -6.08
N ALA A 68 11.31 40.65 -5.15
CA ALA A 68 10.68 41.79 -4.48
C ALA A 68 10.21 42.89 -5.46
N GLY A 69 10.92 43.07 -6.59
CA GLY A 69 10.54 44.02 -7.65
C GLY A 69 9.64 43.43 -8.74
N SER A 70 9.18 42.19 -8.61
CA SER A 70 8.39 41.49 -9.62
C SER A 70 6.89 41.83 -9.51
N ASP A 71 6.29 42.19 -10.64
CA ASP A 71 4.83 42.34 -10.79
C ASP A 71 4.11 41.01 -11.07
N ASP A 72 4.85 39.90 -11.07
CA ASP A 72 4.31 38.54 -11.20
C ASP A 72 3.46 38.20 -9.96
N PRO A 73 2.19 37.77 -10.12
CA PRO A 73 1.36 37.35 -9.01
C PRO A 73 1.91 36.11 -8.33
N VAL A 74 1.61 35.98 -7.03
CA VAL A 74 1.94 34.80 -6.24
C VAL A 74 0.67 33.96 -6.03
N PHE A 75 0.77 32.67 -6.33
CA PHE A 75 -0.24 31.67 -5.97
C PHE A 75 0.32 30.79 -4.85
N LYS A 76 -0.07 31.07 -3.62
CA LYS A 76 0.32 30.30 -2.44
C LYS A 76 -0.66 29.14 -2.25
N ILE A 77 -0.20 27.90 -2.30
CA ILE A 77 -1.01 26.71 -2.02
C ILE A 77 -0.57 26.06 -0.71
N TYR A 78 -1.54 25.63 0.11
CA TYR A 78 -1.26 24.90 1.34
C TYR A 78 -1.11 23.40 1.10
N SER A 79 -0.15 22.77 1.78
CA SER A 79 0.18 21.35 1.62
C SER A 79 -0.93 20.39 2.05
N ASP A 80 -1.87 20.85 2.89
CA ASP A 80 -3.05 20.09 3.29
C ASP A 80 -4.15 20.09 2.23
N HIS A 81 -3.86 20.55 1.01
CA HIS A 81 -4.74 20.49 -0.15
C HIS A 81 -4.00 19.93 -1.36
N GLU A 82 -4.69 19.13 -2.17
CA GLU A 82 -4.17 18.63 -3.44
C GLU A 82 -5.11 19.06 -4.58
N ALA A 83 -4.55 19.46 -5.71
CA ALA A 83 -5.34 19.76 -6.90
C ALA A 83 -5.82 18.47 -7.59
N VAL A 84 -7.13 18.35 -7.74
CA VAL A 84 -7.81 17.19 -8.33
C VAL A 84 -8.44 17.49 -9.69
N ASP A 85 -8.81 18.76 -9.94
CA ASP A 85 -9.34 19.21 -11.23
C ASP A 85 -8.35 20.18 -11.89
N LYS A 86 -7.72 19.70 -12.97
CA LYS A 86 -6.69 20.42 -13.72
C LYS A 86 -7.27 21.57 -14.54
N GLU A 87 -8.50 21.47 -15.02
CA GLU A 87 -9.12 22.54 -15.80
C GLU A 87 -9.48 23.71 -14.88
N ALA A 88 -10.11 23.40 -13.75
CA ALA A 88 -10.41 24.40 -12.72
C ALA A 88 -9.14 25.06 -12.15
N LEU A 89 -8.06 24.30 -11.95
CA LEU A 89 -6.76 24.84 -11.56
C LEU A 89 -6.19 25.81 -12.62
N GLY A 90 -6.24 25.43 -13.90
CA GLY A 90 -5.79 26.28 -15.00
C GLY A 90 -6.50 27.63 -15.01
N ILE A 91 -7.82 27.62 -14.84
CA ILE A 91 -8.63 28.85 -14.76
C ILE A 91 -8.21 29.73 -13.58
N LEU A 92 -7.91 29.14 -12.42
CA LEU A 92 -7.43 29.91 -11.25
C LEU A 92 -6.06 30.56 -11.52
N LEU A 93 -5.15 29.84 -12.15
CA LEU A 93 -3.83 30.35 -12.53
C LEU A 93 -3.92 31.43 -13.61
N GLU A 94 -4.85 31.33 -14.55
CA GLU A 94 -5.08 32.41 -15.53
C GLU A 94 -5.67 33.66 -14.85
N LYS A 95 -6.60 33.47 -13.91
CA LYS A 95 -7.20 34.58 -13.14
C LYS A 95 -6.16 35.32 -12.31
N SER A 96 -5.16 34.62 -11.74
CA SER A 96 -4.13 35.27 -10.92
C SER A 96 -3.32 36.32 -11.69
N LEU A 97 -3.20 36.21 -13.01
CA LEU A 97 -2.54 37.21 -13.85
C LEU A 97 -3.22 38.58 -13.87
N TYR A 98 -4.49 38.64 -13.47
CA TYR A 98 -5.34 39.83 -13.57
C TYR A 98 -5.81 40.38 -12.22
N VAL A 99 -5.43 39.75 -11.10
CA VAL A 99 -5.84 40.24 -9.78
C VAL A 99 -5.08 41.52 -9.39
N ASN A 100 -5.76 42.41 -8.68
CA ASN A 100 -5.23 43.65 -8.12
C ASN A 100 -5.31 43.70 -6.58
N GLU A 101 -5.99 42.74 -5.97
CA GLU A 101 -6.11 42.55 -4.52
C GLU A 101 -5.89 41.08 -4.15
N ASN A 102 -5.86 40.79 -2.85
CA ASN A 102 -5.64 39.44 -2.35
C ASN A 102 -6.95 38.64 -2.41
N TYR A 103 -6.87 37.40 -2.90
CA TYR A 103 -8.01 36.49 -2.97
C TYR A 103 -7.72 35.19 -2.25
N SER A 104 -8.68 34.71 -1.48
CA SER A 104 -8.62 33.38 -0.85
C SER A 104 -9.46 32.38 -1.64
N VAL A 105 -8.83 31.28 -2.04
CA VAL A 105 -9.47 30.18 -2.78
C VAL A 105 -9.91 29.11 -1.79
N PHE A 106 -11.20 28.78 -1.79
CA PHE A 106 -11.81 27.83 -0.85
C PHE A 106 -12.36 26.59 -1.56
N ASP A 107 -12.13 25.45 -0.91
CA ASP A 107 -12.87 24.20 -1.11
C ASP A 107 -13.59 23.84 0.20
N GLY A 108 -14.89 24.14 0.29
CA GLY A 108 -15.65 23.98 1.52
C GLY A 108 -15.31 25.03 2.58
N GLU A 109 -14.87 24.60 3.76
CA GLU A 109 -14.66 25.47 4.94
C GLU A 109 -13.23 26.02 5.08
N LYS A 110 -12.22 25.38 4.45
CA LYS A 110 -10.81 25.77 4.59
C LYS A 110 -10.26 26.45 3.34
N THR A 111 -9.34 27.39 3.54
CA THR A 111 -8.58 28.04 2.46
C THR A 111 -7.57 27.05 1.88
N ALA A 112 -7.73 26.71 0.60
CA ALA A 112 -6.84 25.82 -0.14
C ALA A 112 -5.61 26.57 -0.67
N ALA A 113 -5.83 27.78 -1.19
CA ALA A 113 -4.79 28.62 -1.74
C ALA A 113 -5.12 30.11 -1.57
N VAL A 114 -4.12 30.97 -1.70
CA VAL A 114 -4.26 32.43 -1.71
C VAL A 114 -3.53 33.00 -2.90
N ILE A 115 -4.18 33.95 -3.57
CA ILE A 115 -3.64 34.67 -4.72
C ILE A 115 -3.27 36.07 -4.25
N TYR A 116 -2.02 36.44 -4.44
CA TYR A 116 -1.50 37.78 -4.19
C TYR A 116 -1.15 38.44 -5.52
N PRO A 117 -1.41 39.75 -5.69
CA PRO A 117 -1.17 40.46 -6.95
C PRO A 117 0.31 40.62 -7.29
N SER A 118 1.21 40.48 -6.31
CA SER A 118 2.67 40.50 -6.49
C SER A 118 3.39 39.78 -5.35
N PHE A 119 4.70 39.54 -5.54
CA PHE A 119 5.56 38.97 -4.50
C PHE A 119 5.65 39.88 -3.27
N ALA A 120 5.73 41.21 -3.47
CA ALA A 120 5.72 42.17 -2.37
C ALA A 120 4.40 42.13 -1.57
N ALA A 121 3.25 41.91 -2.23
CA ALA A 121 1.98 41.77 -1.54
C ALA A 121 1.94 40.52 -0.64
N TRP A 122 2.51 39.40 -1.10
CA TRP A 122 2.67 38.19 -0.28
C TRP A 122 3.59 38.44 0.92
N LEU A 123 4.75 39.07 0.72
CA LEU A 123 5.67 39.40 1.81
C LEU A 123 5.03 40.32 2.86
N ASN A 124 4.29 41.34 2.42
CA ASN A 124 3.62 42.29 3.30
C ASN A 124 2.50 41.65 4.12
N ALA A 125 1.82 40.65 3.56
CA ALA A 125 0.80 39.90 4.29
C ALA A 125 1.41 39.11 5.46
N GLY A 126 2.60 38.53 5.26
CA GLY A 126 3.31 37.78 6.29
C GLY A 126 2.60 36.50 6.73
N SER A 127 3.09 35.88 7.81
CA SER A 127 2.53 34.64 8.37
C SER A 127 1.20 34.83 9.11
N ASP A 128 0.96 36.04 9.62
CA ASP A 128 -0.20 36.36 10.48
C ASP A 128 -1.36 36.99 9.69
N ALA A 129 -1.32 36.88 8.35
CA ALA A 129 -2.37 37.39 7.48
C ALA A 129 -3.74 36.78 7.84
N ASP A 130 -4.74 37.64 8.04
CA ASP A 130 -6.13 37.19 8.15
C ASP A 130 -6.68 36.89 6.74
N GLU A 131 -6.26 35.74 6.20
CA GLU A 131 -6.67 35.28 4.86
C GLU A 131 -8.19 35.08 4.75
N ALA A 132 -8.92 35.01 5.87
CA ALA A 132 -10.38 34.92 5.88
C ALA A 132 -11.06 36.25 5.53
N ALA A 133 -10.35 37.38 5.67
CA ALA A 133 -10.82 38.71 5.34
C ALA A 133 -10.71 39.06 3.84
N TYR A 134 -9.97 38.27 3.06
CA TYR A 134 -9.81 38.46 1.62
C TYR A 134 -11.08 38.07 0.83
N GLU A 135 -11.21 38.60 -0.39
CA GLU A 135 -12.30 38.21 -1.29
C GLU A 135 -12.22 36.71 -1.62
N LYS A 136 -13.36 36.03 -1.63
CA LYS A 136 -13.43 34.58 -1.70
C LYS A 136 -13.70 34.06 -3.11
N ILE A 137 -12.85 33.17 -3.58
CA ILE A 137 -13.07 32.39 -4.81
C ILE A 137 -13.41 30.96 -4.42
N LYS A 138 -14.66 30.54 -4.66
CA LYS A 138 -15.04 29.14 -4.50
C LYS A 138 -14.57 28.35 -5.71
N SER A 139 -13.85 27.25 -5.49
CA SER A 139 -13.36 26.39 -6.58
C SER A 139 -13.39 24.92 -6.17
N GLY A 140 -13.81 24.05 -7.09
CA GLY A 140 -13.67 22.59 -6.95
C GLY A 140 -12.31 22.05 -7.42
N ALA A 141 -11.34 22.94 -7.67
CA ALA A 141 -10.00 22.56 -8.14
C ALA A 141 -9.23 21.69 -7.14
N PHE A 142 -9.50 21.86 -5.84
CA PHE A 142 -8.74 21.26 -4.75
C PHE A 142 -9.61 20.34 -3.92
N ILE A 143 -8.95 19.46 -3.16
CA ILE A 143 -9.55 18.70 -2.08
C ILE A 143 -8.72 18.85 -0.81
N SER A 144 -9.40 19.01 0.32
CA SER A 144 -8.74 19.05 1.63
C SER A 144 -8.27 17.65 2.07
N LEU A 145 -6.96 17.53 2.28
CA LEU A 145 -6.27 16.38 2.87
C LEU A 145 -6.25 16.44 4.40
N SER A 146 -6.72 17.53 5.01
CA SER A 146 -6.95 17.62 6.46
C SER A 146 -8.07 16.68 6.94
N ASP A 147 -8.99 16.27 6.07
CA ASP A 147 -9.99 15.25 6.40
C ASP A 147 -9.38 13.86 6.22
N VAL A 148 -9.42 13.03 7.27
CA VAL A 148 -8.78 11.70 7.26
C VAL A 148 -9.35 10.79 6.17
N ASN A 149 -10.64 10.92 5.81
CA ASN A 149 -11.24 10.10 4.76
C ASN A 149 -10.75 10.54 3.38
N ASN A 150 -10.69 11.84 3.11
CA ASN A 150 -10.10 12.38 1.89
C ASN A 150 -8.62 12.03 1.78
N PHE A 151 -7.87 12.12 2.88
CA PHE A 151 -6.48 11.73 2.93
C PHE A 151 -6.30 10.23 2.61
N ARG A 152 -7.04 9.36 3.30
CA ARG A 152 -7.05 7.91 3.02
C ARG A 152 -7.43 7.61 1.58
N ARG A 153 -8.46 8.28 1.04
CA ARG A 153 -8.86 8.15 -0.38
C ARG A 153 -7.72 8.52 -1.32
N PHE A 154 -7.05 9.64 -1.03
CA PHE A 154 -5.97 10.12 -1.86
C PHE A 154 -4.76 9.18 -1.88
N ILE A 155 -4.28 8.74 -0.71
CA ILE A 155 -3.07 7.92 -0.60
C ILE A 155 -3.28 6.44 -1.00
N THR A 156 -4.51 5.93 -0.94
CA THR A 156 -4.81 4.54 -1.33
C THR A 156 -5.08 4.39 -2.82
N SER A 157 -5.73 5.36 -3.46
CA SER A 157 -6.17 5.23 -4.86
C SER A 157 -5.74 6.37 -5.78
N GLY A 158 -5.14 7.46 -5.29
CA GLY A 158 -4.78 8.61 -6.12
C GLY A 158 -5.96 9.26 -6.84
N PHE A 159 -7.18 9.13 -6.29
CA PHE A 159 -8.47 9.45 -6.93
C PHE A 159 -8.81 8.62 -8.18
N ASP A 160 -8.14 7.49 -8.42
CA ASP A 160 -8.52 6.52 -9.43
C ASP A 160 -9.76 5.73 -8.93
N ALA A 161 -10.90 5.91 -9.59
CA ALA A 161 -12.25 5.51 -9.16
C ALA A 161 -12.48 3.98 -9.01
N ARG A 162 -11.47 3.13 -9.25
CA ARG A 162 -11.65 1.69 -9.43
C ARG A 162 -11.72 0.86 -8.14
N PHE A 163 -11.37 1.41 -6.98
CA PHE A 163 -11.49 0.71 -5.70
C PHE A 163 -12.75 1.06 -4.89
N PHE A 164 -13.52 2.10 -5.29
CA PHE A 164 -14.57 2.68 -4.45
C PHE A 164 -16.01 2.42 -4.90
N ASN A 165 -16.23 1.69 -5.99
CA ASN A 165 -17.58 1.20 -6.30
C ASN A 165 -18.10 0.16 -5.27
N SER A 166 -17.30 -0.23 -4.26
CA SER A 166 -17.64 -1.30 -3.31
C SER A 166 -17.56 -0.96 -1.81
N LEU A 167 -17.41 0.30 -1.40
CA LEU A 167 -17.55 0.68 0.02
C LEU A 167 -18.86 1.45 0.22
N LYS A 168 -19.98 0.76 0.00
CA LYS A 168 -21.29 1.22 0.46
C LYS A 168 -21.33 1.06 1.97
N GLY A 169 -21.88 2.01 2.71
CA GLY A 169 -21.89 1.96 4.18
C GLY A 169 -22.15 3.33 4.81
N ASP A 170 -22.09 3.38 6.13
CA ASP A 170 -22.24 4.59 6.95
C ASP A 170 -21.09 4.71 7.97
N GLU A 171 -21.27 5.54 8.99
CA GLU A 171 -20.28 5.74 10.04
C GLU A 171 -20.00 4.46 10.85
N TYR A 172 -20.94 3.51 10.91
CA TYR A 172 -20.89 2.33 11.77
C TYR A 172 -20.72 1.01 11.01
N THR A 173 -21.11 0.98 9.73
CA THR A 173 -21.18 -0.24 8.93
C THR A 173 -20.49 -0.08 7.59
N VAL A 174 -19.78 -1.13 7.15
CA VAL A 174 -19.25 -1.28 5.80
C VAL A 174 -19.95 -2.44 5.11
N VAL A 175 -20.36 -2.25 3.86
CA VAL A 175 -20.99 -3.28 3.01
C VAL A 175 -20.00 -3.68 1.93
N LYS A 176 -19.61 -4.96 1.95
CA LYS A 176 -18.78 -5.57 0.90
C LYS A 176 -19.69 -6.20 -0.15
N THR A 177 -19.45 -5.92 -1.42
CA THR A 177 -20.23 -6.46 -2.56
C THR A 177 -19.31 -7.06 -3.61
N SER A 178 -19.74 -8.16 -4.24
CA SER A 178 -18.99 -8.83 -5.31
C SER A 178 -19.91 -9.55 -6.30
N ASN A 179 -19.55 -9.48 -7.60
CA ASN A 179 -20.19 -10.29 -8.64
C ASN A 179 -19.70 -11.76 -8.62
N ASN A 180 -18.58 -12.04 -7.94
CA ASN A 180 -18.16 -13.41 -7.66
C ASN A 180 -18.88 -13.90 -6.39
N VAL A 181 -20.12 -14.31 -6.58
CA VAL A 181 -21.05 -14.74 -5.53
C VAL A 181 -20.46 -15.87 -4.68
N ASP A 182 -19.92 -16.91 -5.33
CA ASP A 182 -19.37 -18.08 -4.62
C ASP A 182 -18.18 -17.73 -3.74
N LYS A 183 -17.29 -16.86 -4.22
CA LYS A 183 -16.14 -16.38 -3.44
C LYS A 183 -16.62 -15.65 -2.19
N LEU A 184 -17.53 -14.69 -2.35
CA LEU A 184 -18.01 -13.89 -1.23
C LEU A 184 -18.83 -14.72 -0.24
N ARG A 185 -19.60 -15.71 -0.72
CA ARG A 185 -20.31 -16.67 0.13
C ARG A 185 -19.36 -17.46 1.03
N LYS A 186 -18.28 -18.00 0.44
CA LYS A 186 -17.24 -18.73 1.19
C LYS A 186 -16.51 -17.83 2.19
N GLU A 187 -16.28 -16.57 1.83
CA GLU A 187 -15.71 -15.58 2.73
C GLU A 187 -16.62 -15.30 3.93
N TYR A 188 -17.91 -14.99 3.70
CA TYR A 188 -18.88 -14.80 4.78
C TYR A 188 -19.01 -16.03 5.68
N LYS A 189 -19.12 -17.23 5.08
CA LYS A 189 -19.18 -18.50 5.81
C LYS A 189 -17.96 -18.71 6.70
N TYR A 190 -16.76 -18.36 6.24
CA TYR A 190 -15.54 -18.47 7.05
C TYR A 190 -15.69 -17.77 8.39
N PHE A 191 -16.20 -16.53 8.43
CA PHE A 191 -16.43 -15.81 9.69
C PHE A 191 -17.42 -16.53 10.61
N THR A 192 -18.47 -17.13 10.05
CA THR A 192 -19.48 -17.88 10.83
C THR A 192 -18.94 -19.19 11.40
N LEU A 193 -17.95 -19.79 10.74
CA LEU A 193 -17.31 -21.06 11.12
C LEU A 193 -16.13 -20.89 12.08
N LEU A 194 -15.71 -19.65 12.38
CA LEU A 194 -14.56 -19.39 13.25
C LEU A 194 -14.70 -20.07 14.63
N PRO A 195 -13.65 -20.78 15.10
CA PRO A 195 -13.60 -21.28 16.47
C PRO A 195 -13.75 -20.15 17.50
N PRO A 196 -14.44 -20.37 18.63
CA PRO A 196 -14.68 -19.34 19.65
C PRO A 196 -13.44 -18.55 20.08
N GLU A 197 -12.32 -19.25 20.31
CA GLU A 197 -11.03 -18.70 20.71
C GLU A 197 -10.41 -17.76 19.66
N MET A 198 -10.80 -17.91 18.39
CA MET A 198 -10.31 -17.11 17.26
C MET A 198 -11.21 -15.91 16.93
N LYS A 199 -12.49 -15.91 17.32
CA LYS A 199 -13.46 -14.87 16.92
C LYS A 199 -13.03 -13.46 17.27
N GLN A 200 -12.37 -13.26 18.40
CA GLN A 200 -11.90 -11.94 18.85
C GLN A 200 -10.93 -11.27 17.87
N TRP A 201 -10.20 -12.06 17.08
CA TRP A 201 -9.18 -11.58 16.14
C TRP A 201 -9.77 -11.08 14.84
N TYR A 202 -11.01 -11.45 14.51
CA TYR A 202 -11.64 -11.12 13.23
C TYR A 202 -12.68 -10.02 13.40
N GLY A 203 -13.02 -9.40 12.28
CA GLY A 203 -14.16 -8.49 12.19
C GLY A 203 -15.50 -9.21 12.35
N THR A 204 -16.49 -8.52 12.92
CA THR A 204 -17.87 -9.01 12.99
C THR A 204 -18.59 -8.77 11.67
N VAL A 205 -19.21 -9.82 11.11
CA VAL A 205 -19.99 -9.75 9.86
C VAL A 205 -21.45 -10.15 10.08
N PHE A 206 -22.35 -9.58 9.28
CA PHE A 206 -23.80 -9.79 9.36
C PHE A 206 -24.49 -9.43 8.03
N ASP A 207 -25.81 -9.68 7.94
CA ASP A 207 -26.66 -9.28 6.79
C ASP A 207 -26.16 -9.75 5.41
N TYR A 208 -25.85 -11.04 5.27
CA TYR A 208 -25.49 -11.63 3.98
C TYR A 208 -26.71 -11.73 3.05
N ARG A 209 -26.54 -11.29 1.79
CA ARG A 209 -27.57 -11.30 0.75
C ARG A 209 -27.00 -11.72 -0.60
N GLU A 210 -27.85 -12.31 -1.43
CA GLU A 210 -27.57 -12.62 -2.83
C GLU A 210 -28.70 -12.08 -3.70
N GLU A 211 -28.40 -11.07 -4.52
CA GLU A 211 -29.39 -10.36 -5.34
C GLU A 211 -28.77 -9.97 -6.69
N GLY A 212 -29.54 -10.15 -7.77
CA GLY A 212 -29.16 -9.64 -9.10
C GLY A 212 -27.83 -10.17 -9.66
N GLY A 213 -27.43 -11.40 -9.31
CA GLY A 213 -26.14 -11.97 -9.73
C GLY A 213 -24.93 -11.46 -8.94
N SER A 214 -25.17 -10.77 -7.83
CA SER A 214 -24.15 -10.31 -6.89
C SER A 214 -24.43 -10.81 -5.48
N ALA A 215 -23.39 -10.89 -4.66
CA ALA A 215 -23.51 -11.15 -3.23
C ALA A 215 -23.01 -9.94 -2.45
N SER A 216 -23.55 -9.76 -1.23
CA SER A 216 -23.09 -8.75 -0.29
C SER A 216 -23.18 -9.24 1.15
N TYR A 217 -22.34 -8.68 2.02
CA TYR A 217 -22.54 -8.73 3.47
C TYR A 217 -22.08 -7.44 4.12
N SER A 218 -22.58 -7.18 5.32
CA SER A 218 -22.25 -6.04 6.15
C SER A 218 -21.23 -6.43 7.22
N MET A 219 -20.40 -5.48 7.63
CA MET A 219 -19.43 -5.65 8.70
C MET A 219 -19.34 -4.39 9.55
N GLU A 220 -18.95 -4.55 10.81
CA GLU A 220 -18.64 -3.44 11.70
C GLU A 220 -17.53 -2.56 11.09
N ARG A 221 -17.72 -1.23 11.13
CA ARG A 221 -16.72 -0.29 10.66
C ARG A 221 -15.63 -0.09 11.72
N TYR A 222 -14.45 -0.63 11.45
CA TYR A 222 -13.26 -0.35 12.24
C TYR A 222 -12.62 0.96 11.78
N HIS A 223 -12.55 1.96 12.67
CA HIS A 223 -11.86 3.23 12.42
C HIS A 223 -10.33 3.09 12.59
N MET A 224 -9.78 2.00 12.08
CA MET A 224 -8.38 1.62 12.15
C MET A 224 -7.82 1.65 10.73
N THR A 225 -6.57 2.09 10.58
CA THR A 225 -5.88 1.99 9.29
C THR A 225 -5.29 0.59 9.15
N ASP A 226 -5.31 0.04 7.93
CA ASP A 226 -4.58 -1.18 7.64
C ASP A 226 -3.07 -1.00 7.85
N LEU A 227 -2.42 -2.09 8.22
CA LEU A 227 -1.02 -2.07 8.60
C LEU A 227 -0.12 -1.79 7.40
N ALA A 228 -0.51 -2.20 6.19
CA ALA A 228 0.30 -2.01 4.98
C ALA A 228 0.51 -0.52 4.70
N LEU A 229 -0.54 0.28 4.83
CA LEU A 229 -0.46 1.71 4.63
C LEU A 229 0.48 2.36 5.65
N ARG A 230 0.30 2.07 6.95
CA ARG A 230 1.18 2.61 8.01
C ARG A 230 2.64 2.17 7.82
N TYR A 231 2.84 0.92 7.44
CA TYR A 231 4.15 0.33 7.21
C TYR A 231 4.90 1.01 6.06
N VAL A 232 4.26 1.17 4.90
CA VAL A 232 4.89 1.74 3.70
C VAL A 232 5.22 3.23 3.86
N HIS A 233 4.50 3.93 4.73
CA HIS A 233 4.78 5.34 5.05
C HIS A 233 5.78 5.50 6.20
N GLY A 234 6.22 4.42 6.84
CA GLY A 234 7.18 4.45 7.96
C GLY A 234 6.58 4.99 9.26
N ALA A 235 5.28 4.79 9.48
CA ALA A 235 4.56 5.28 10.66
C ALA A 235 4.56 4.31 11.85
N ILE A 236 5.39 3.26 11.77
CA ILE A 236 5.55 2.24 12.81
C ILE A 236 7.00 2.33 13.25
N ASP A 237 7.27 2.43 14.54
CA ASP A 237 8.63 2.37 15.09
C ASP A 237 8.98 0.92 15.52
N GLU A 238 10.20 0.71 16.03
CA GLU A 238 10.64 -0.64 16.43
C GLU A 238 9.87 -1.19 17.63
N ASP A 239 9.48 -0.34 18.58
CA ASP A 239 8.78 -0.76 19.80
C ASP A 239 7.35 -1.15 19.47
N GLU A 240 6.63 -0.32 18.70
CA GLU A 240 5.30 -0.65 18.18
C GLU A 240 5.34 -1.94 17.33
N PHE A 241 6.38 -2.11 16.51
CA PHE A 241 6.50 -3.32 15.69
C PHE A 241 6.73 -4.57 16.55
N ARG A 242 7.44 -4.47 17.67
CA ARG A 242 7.61 -5.57 18.64
C ARG A 242 6.27 -5.94 19.28
N ASP A 243 5.50 -4.96 19.75
CA ASP A 243 4.17 -5.18 20.32
C ASP A 243 3.24 -5.86 19.31
N LEU A 244 3.27 -5.39 18.05
CA LEU A 244 2.54 -5.99 16.95
C LEU A 244 2.95 -7.45 16.70
N MET A 245 4.25 -7.75 16.66
CA MET A 245 4.74 -9.12 16.47
C MET A 245 4.32 -10.02 17.64
N GLU A 246 4.33 -9.52 18.88
CA GLU A 246 3.83 -10.28 20.03
C GLU A 246 2.36 -10.67 19.86
N ILE A 247 1.51 -9.71 19.47
CA ILE A 247 0.09 -9.93 19.21
C ILE A 247 -0.12 -10.95 18.07
N ILE A 248 0.58 -10.78 16.95
CA ILE A 248 0.44 -11.67 15.78
C ILE A 248 0.93 -13.09 16.09
N PHE A 249 2.06 -13.25 16.77
CA PHE A 249 2.57 -14.57 17.14
C PHE A 249 1.72 -15.23 18.23
N HIS A 250 1.09 -14.45 19.11
CA HIS A 250 0.07 -14.97 20.01
C HIS A 250 -1.12 -15.54 19.22
N PHE A 251 -1.64 -14.80 18.22
CA PHE A 251 -2.66 -15.32 17.30
C PHE A 251 -2.21 -16.62 16.63
N ILE A 252 -1.01 -16.65 16.03
CA ILE A 252 -0.46 -17.83 15.34
C ILE A 252 -0.43 -19.06 16.26
N LYS A 253 -0.09 -18.88 17.54
CA LYS A 253 0.02 -19.93 18.55
C LYS A 253 -1.34 -20.49 18.99
N ILE A 254 -2.35 -19.64 19.14
CA ILE A 254 -3.67 -20.06 19.63
C ILE A 254 -4.58 -20.66 18.55
N ARG A 255 -4.17 -20.64 17.28
CA ARG A 255 -4.97 -21.20 16.17
C ARG A 255 -5.36 -22.64 16.48
N LYS A 256 -6.64 -22.97 16.26
CA LYS A 256 -7.13 -24.34 16.40
C LYS A 256 -6.36 -25.27 15.47
N GLN A 257 -5.92 -26.41 15.99
CA GLN A 257 -5.11 -27.39 15.27
C GLN A 257 -5.84 -28.72 15.17
N THR A 258 -5.53 -29.48 14.12
CA THR A 258 -5.90 -30.88 13.97
C THR A 258 -4.71 -31.69 13.51
N GLU A 259 -4.54 -32.88 14.07
CA GLU A 259 -3.55 -33.85 13.61
C GLU A 259 -3.98 -34.43 12.26
N VAL A 260 -3.01 -34.76 11.42
CA VAL A 260 -3.19 -35.36 10.09
C VAL A 260 -2.11 -36.41 9.84
N SER A 261 -2.33 -37.29 8.86
CA SER A 261 -1.32 -38.28 8.50
C SER A 261 -0.08 -37.63 7.87
N ASP A 262 1.03 -38.37 7.84
CA ASP A 262 2.25 -37.94 7.15
C ASP A 262 2.00 -37.68 5.66
N GLU A 263 1.23 -38.56 5.03
CA GLU A 263 0.87 -38.50 3.61
C GLU A 263 -0.03 -37.28 3.33
N GLU A 264 -1.02 -37.03 4.19
CA GLU A 264 -1.93 -35.89 4.05
C GLU A 264 -1.18 -34.56 4.21
N TYR A 265 -0.29 -34.47 5.20
CA TYR A 265 0.53 -33.28 5.42
C TYR A 265 1.43 -32.99 4.22
N GLU A 266 2.14 -34.01 3.73
CA GLU A 266 3.07 -33.86 2.60
C GLU A 266 2.33 -33.53 1.30
N ALA A 267 1.21 -34.21 1.03
CA ALA A 267 0.38 -33.91 -0.15
C ALA A 267 -0.11 -32.46 -0.14
N GLU A 268 -0.55 -31.94 1.02
CA GLU A 268 -0.99 -30.56 1.16
C GLU A 268 0.17 -29.57 0.98
N ALA A 269 1.34 -29.83 1.58
CA ALA A 269 2.52 -28.99 1.42
C ALA A 269 2.98 -28.93 -0.05
N VAL A 270 3.10 -30.08 -0.72
CA VAL A 270 3.46 -30.16 -2.15
C VAL A 270 2.42 -29.44 -3.00
N ARG A 271 1.13 -29.64 -2.75
CA ARG A 271 0.04 -28.95 -3.46
C ARG A 271 0.16 -27.43 -3.33
N LEU A 272 0.37 -26.92 -2.11
CA LEU A 272 0.41 -25.49 -1.83
C LEU A 272 1.67 -24.80 -2.37
N TYR A 273 2.83 -25.41 -2.18
CA TYR A 273 4.12 -24.77 -2.42
C TYR A 273 4.76 -25.15 -3.75
N ILE A 274 4.43 -26.31 -4.34
CA ILE A 274 4.95 -26.76 -5.64
C ILE A 274 3.84 -26.76 -6.69
N GLY A 275 2.78 -27.55 -6.50
CA GLY A 275 1.74 -27.75 -7.50
C GLY A 275 1.05 -26.44 -7.92
N LYS A 276 0.76 -25.57 -6.95
CA LYS A 276 0.22 -24.23 -7.21
C LYS A 276 1.17 -23.36 -8.04
N VAL A 277 2.49 -23.43 -7.82
CA VAL A 277 3.47 -22.67 -8.61
C VAL A 277 3.49 -23.20 -10.05
N GLU A 278 3.48 -24.52 -10.23
CA GLU A 278 3.45 -25.15 -11.56
C GLU A 278 2.18 -24.78 -12.33
N GLU A 279 1.00 -24.98 -11.74
CA GLU A 279 -0.29 -24.63 -12.34
C GLU A 279 -0.34 -23.15 -12.78
N ARG A 280 0.15 -22.26 -11.91
CA ARG A 280 0.16 -20.81 -12.18
C ARG A 280 1.19 -20.41 -13.23
N THR A 281 2.29 -21.14 -13.31
CA THR A 281 3.30 -20.95 -14.35
C THR A 281 2.76 -21.37 -15.71
N GLU A 282 2.10 -22.53 -15.80
CA GLU A 282 1.41 -22.95 -17.04
C GLU A 282 0.33 -21.93 -17.43
N THR A 283 -0.47 -21.46 -16.47
CA THR A 283 -1.46 -20.42 -16.73
C THR A 283 -0.80 -19.15 -17.28
N LEU A 284 0.27 -18.67 -16.65
CA LEU A 284 1.02 -17.49 -17.08
C LEU A 284 1.44 -17.60 -18.54
N LYS A 285 1.99 -18.75 -18.96
CA LYS A 285 2.45 -19.01 -20.33
C LYS A 285 1.35 -18.90 -21.39
N THR A 286 0.08 -19.04 -21.01
CA THR A 286 -1.05 -18.92 -21.96
C THR A 286 -1.56 -17.49 -22.15
N LEU A 287 -1.10 -16.54 -21.33
CA LEU A 287 -1.59 -15.16 -21.34
C LEU A 287 -0.84 -14.30 -22.36
N ALA A 288 -1.55 -13.38 -23.03
CA ALA A 288 -1.02 -12.57 -24.13
C ALA A 288 0.24 -11.73 -23.77
N GLY A 289 0.43 -11.39 -22.49
CA GLY A 289 1.60 -10.64 -22.01
C GLY A 289 2.85 -11.48 -21.74
N TYR A 290 2.79 -12.81 -21.84
CA TYR A 290 3.89 -13.67 -21.41
C TYR A 290 5.15 -13.53 -22.28
N GLU A 291 5.03 -13.42 -23.60
CA GLU A 291 6.22 -13.30 -24.48
C GLU A 291 7.05 -12.05 -24.18
N GLU A 292 6.40 -10.96 -23.76
CA GLU A 292 7.08 -9.75 -23.30
C GLU A 292 7.84 -10.04 -22.00
N ILE A 293 7.18 -10.67 -21.02
CA ILE A 293 7.80 -11.07 -19.75
C ILE A 293 8.99 -12.01 -19.98
N LYS A 294 8.84 -13.01 -20.84
CA LYS A 294 9.90 -13.95 -21.21
C LYS A 294 11.11 -13.23 -21.79
N SER A 295 10.88 -12.27 -22.70
CA SER A 295 11.95 -11.45 -23.28
C SER A 295 12.71 -10.65 -22.20
N TYR A 296 12.00 -10.08 -21.22
CA TYR A 296 12.64 -9.41 -20.09
C TYR A 296 13.43 -10.37 -19.18
N ILE A 297 12.95 -11.60 -18.98
CA ILE A 297 13.68 -12.62 -18.23
C ILE A 297 14.99 -12.96 -18.94
N GLU A 298 14.92 -13.30 -20.23
CA GLU A 298 16.05 -13.74 -21.05
C GLU A 298 17.15 -12.67 -21.13
N LEU A 299 16.77 -11.43 -21.46
CA LEU A 299 17.72 -10.32 -21.58
C LEU A 299 18.21 -9.85 -20.21
N GLY A 300 17.28 -9.75 -19.27
CA GLY A 300 17.45 -9.03 -18.02
C GLY A 300 17.93 -9.85 -16.84
N THR A 301 17.96 -11.18 -16.93
CA THR A 301 18.36 -12.06 -15.83
C THR A 301 19.40 -13.10 -16.26
N LYS A 302 19.75 -14.03 -15.37
CA LYS A 302 20.61 -15.19 -15.68
C LYS A 302 19.82 -16.40 -16.22
N TYR A 303 18.52 -16.26 -16.42
CA TYR A 303 17.61 -17.33 -16.83
C TYR A 303 17.07 -17.06 -18.22
N ASN A 304 16.78 -18.11 -18.98
CA ASN A 304 16.18 -18.01 -20.31
C ASN A 304 14.67 -17.78 -20.26
N ASP A 305 13.99 -18.34 -19.26
CA ASP A 305 12.55 -18.24 -19.10
C ASP A 305 12.12 -18.49 -17.64
N ILE A 306 10.79 -18.50 -17.42
CA ILE A 306 10.21 -18.77 -16.10
C ILE A 306 10.39 -20.22 -15.65
N ASP A 307 10.51 -21.18 -16.58
CA ASP A 307 10.61 -22.60 -16.25
C ASP A 307 11.96 -22.89 -15.57
N GLU A 308 13.05 -22.24 -15.98
CA GLU A 308 14.35 -22.33 -15.30
C GLU A 308 14.30 -21.77 -13.86
N ILE A 309 13.57 -20.67 -13.65
CA ILE A 309 13.38 -20.06 -12.33
C ILE A 309 12.59 -21.00 -11.42
N VAL A 310 11.47 -21.55 -11.92
CA VAL A 310 10.64 -22.52 -11.18
C VAL A 310 11.41 -23.81 -10.91
N LYS A 311 12.23 -24.28 -11.85
CA LYS A 311 13.11 -25.44 -11.64
C LYS A 311 14.11 -25.19 -10.50
N ARG A 312 14.72 -24.02 -10.44
CA ARG A 312 15.60 -23.64 -9.32
C ARG A 312 14.84 -23.61 -8.00
N TYR A 313 13.66 -22.99 -7.98
CA TYR A 313 12.81 -22.96 -6.79
C TYR A 313 12.50 -24.38 -6.28
N LYS A 314 12.10 -25.30 -7.17
CA LYS A 314 11.82 -26.71 -6.81
C LYS A 314 13.06 -27.42 -6.25
N LEU A 315 14.24 -27.16 -6.80
CA LEU A 315 15.49 -27.71 -6.29
C LEU A 315 15.79 -27.21 -4.86
N LEU A 316 15.61 -25.91 -4.61
CA LEU A 316 15.77 -25.33 -3.28
C LEU A 316 14.72 -25.87 -2.31
N TYR A 317 13.48 -26.05 -2.76
CA TYR A 317 12.42 -26.66 -1.97
C TYR A 317 12.86 -28.04 -1.47
N GLY A 318 13.26 -28.94 -2.37
CA GLY A 318 13.74 -30.27 -2.00
C GLY A 318 14.92 -30.22 -1.02
N LYS A 319 15.93 -29.37 -1.29
CA LYS A 319 17.11 -29.24 -0.41
C LYS A 319 16.76 -28.78 1.01
N ILE A 320 15.85 -27.82 1.14
CA ILE A 320 15.53 -27.17 2.43
C ILE A 320 14.52 -28.00 3.24
N THR A 321 13.56 -28.68 2.59
CA THR A 321 12.51 -29.44 3.29
C THR A 321 12.93 -30.87 3.63
N GLN A 322 13.75 -31.54 2.81
CA GLN A 322 14.07 -32.98 2.96
C GLN A 322 14.69 -33.36 4.31
N LYS A 323 15.43 -32.44 4.95
CA LYS A 323 16.12 -32.71 6.23
C LYS A 323 15.30 -32.33 7.46
N ARG A 324 14.08 -31.80 7.30
CA ARG A 324 13.29 -31.25 8.39
C ARG A 324 12.24 -32.24 8.87
N LYS A 325 12.00 -32.22 10.18
CA LYS A 325 10.87 -32.92 10.80
C LYS A 325 9.78 -31.89 11.09
N PHE A 326 8.65 -32.03 10.42
CA PHE A 326 7.49 -31.17 10.62
C PHE A 326 6.51 -31.81 11.57
N LEU A 327 5.87 -31.00 12.41
CA LEU A 327 4.69 -31.43 13.14
C LEU A 327 3.54 -31.64 12.15
N LYS A 328 2.89 -32.80 12.21
CA LYS A 328 1.88 -33.24 11.24
C LYS A 328 0.50 -32.76 11.63
N VAL A 329 0.36 -31.44 11.60
CA VAL A 329 -0.88 -30.75 11.94
C VAL A 329 -1.29 -29.83 10.80
N LYS A 330 -2.60 -29.62 10.68
CA LYS A 330 -3.17 -28.46 10.02
C LYS A 330 -3.71 -27.50 11.06
N VAL A 331 -3.80 -26.23 10.69
CA VAL A 331 -4.32 -25.17 11.56
C VAL A 331 -5.39 -24.37 10.84
N VAL A 332 -6.38 -23.87 11.57
CA VAL A 332 -7.30 -22.85 11.06
C VAL A 332 -6.46 -21.60 10.76
N GLY A 333 -6.29 -21.28 9.48
CA GLY A 333 -5.44 -20.17 9.04
C GLY A 333 -6.23 -19.10 8.30
N HIS A 334 -5.75 -17.86 8.36
CA HIS A 334 -6.33 -16.72 7.64
C HIS A 334 -6.28 -16.97 6.12
N GLY A 335 -5.14 -17.51 5.65
CA GLY A 335 -4.87 -17.81 4.26
C GLY A 335 -4.40 -16.62 3.43
N ASP A 336 -4.38 -15.44 4.02
CA ASP A 336 -3.87 -14.21 3.40
C ASP A 336 -3.42 -13.21 4.46
N LEU A 337 -2.64 -13.67 5.45
CA LEU A 337 -2.17 -12.86 6.58
C LEU A 337 -1.05 -11.88 6.18
N CYS A 338 -1.32 -11.02 5.20
CA CYS A 338 -0.45 -9.90 4.82
C CYS A 338 -0.93 -8.60 5.46
N PHE A 339 -0.08 -7.58 5.49
CA PHE A 339 -0.36 -6.34 6.22
C PHE A 339 -1.62 -5.60 5.77
N SER A 340 -1.99 -5.68 4.50
CA SER A 340 -3.24 -5.07 3.99
C SER A 340 -4.51 -5.65 4.64
N ASN A 341 -4.41 -6.85 5.21
CA ASN A 341 -5.53 -7.57 5.82
C ASN A 341 -5.47 -7.53 7.36
N ILE A 342 -4.57 -6.71 7.92
CA ILE A 342 -4.39 -6.52 9.35
C ILE A 342 -4.72 -5.06 9.67
N LEU A 343 -5.79 -4.83 10.42
CA LEU A 343 -6.09 -3.54 11.02
C LEU A 343 -5.48 -3.49 12.40
N TYR A 344 -4.69 -2.45 12.70
CA TYR A 344 -4.01 -2.33 13.99
C TYR A 344 -4.08 -0.91 14.57
N ASN A 345 -4.42 -0.83 15.86
CA ASN A 345 -4.41 0.40 16.63
C ASN A 345 -3.47 0.23 17.83
N ASN A 346 -2.32 0.90 17.75
CA ASN A 346 -1.28 0.83 18.78
C ASN A 346 -1.79 1.31 20.15
N SER A 347 -2.45 2.48 20.21
CA SER A 347 -2.92 3.05 21.49
C SER A 347 -3.89 2.15 22.26
N ALA A 348 -4.67 1.32 21.56
CA ALA A 348 -5.61 0.38 22.16
C ALA A 348 -5.07 -1.05 22.25
N GLY A 349 -3.90 -1.35 21.68
CA GLY A 349 -3.40 -2.73 21.52
C GLY A 349 -4.35 -3.64 20.74
N LEU A 350 -5.20 -3.07 19.87
CA LEU A 350 -6.26 -3.79 19.20
C LEU A 350 -5.82 -4.20 17.79
N LEU A 351 -5.94 -5.49 17.47
CA LEU A 351 -5.70 -6.04 16.14
C LEU A 351 -6.97 -6.74 15.62
N LYS A 352 -7.35 -6.44 14.37
CA LYS A 352 -8.46 -7.06 13.67
C LYS A 352 -8.03 -7.56 12.29
N LEU A 353 -8.35 -8.81 12.00
CA LEU A 353 -8.12 -9.48 10.73
C LEU A 353 -9.38 -9.36 9.86
N ILE A 354 -9.17 -9.05 8.59
CA ILE A 354 -10.21 -8.88 7.59
C ILE A 354 -9.84 -9.66 6.32
N ASP A 355 -10.82 -9.93 5.46
CA ASP A 355 -10.60 -10.56 4.16
C ASP A 355 -9.87 -11.92 4.20
N PRO A 356 -10.37 -12.92 4.95
CA PRO A 356 -9.80 -14.26 4.94
C PRO A 356 -10.03 -14.97 3.59
N LYS A 357 -9.28 -16.05 3.33
CA LYS A 357 -9.35 -16.80 2.05
C LYS A 357 -10.73 -17.41 1.72
N GLY A 358 -11.64 -17.46 2.69
CA GLY A 358 -12.95 -18.11 2.60
C GLY A 358 -12.90 -19.63 2.81
N ALA A 359 -14.03 -20.19 3.28
CA ALA A 359 -14.24 -21.62 3.48
C ALA A 359 -15.72 -21.99 3.29
N ALA A 360 -15.99 -23.16 2.71
CA ALA A 360 -17.37 -23.65 2.55
C ALA A 360 -17.87 -24.40 3.79
N ASP A 361 -16.95 -25.01 4.52
CA ASP A 361 -17.11 -25.86 5.71
C ASP A 361 -15.86 -25.73 6.62
N GLU A 362 -15.88 -26.39 7.78
CA GLU A 362 -14.77 -26.33 8.75
C GLU A 362 -13.46 -26.89 8.19
N GLU A 363 -13.48 -28.00 7.44
CA GLU A 363 -12.27 -28.59 6.84
C GLU A 363 -11.59 -27.60 5.90
N GLY A 364 -12.39 -26.85 5.12
CA GLY A 364 -11.92 -25.78 4.27
C GLY A 364 -11.22 -24.64 5.00
N MET A 365 -11.24 -24.55 6.33
CA MET A 365 -10.50 -23.54 7.10
C MET A 365 -9.07 -23.98 7.42
N TYR A 366 -8.82 -25.28 7.49
CA TYR A 366 -7.54 -25.84 7.88
C TYR A 366 -6.53 -25.77 6.74
N MET A 367 -5.28 -25.46 7.09
CA MET A 367 -4.19 -25.35 6.13
C MET A 367 -2.83 -25.65 6.76
N ASN A 368 -1.79 -25.69 5.93
CA ASN A 368 -0.42 -25.86 6.39
C ASN A 368 -0.02 -24.72 7.37
N PRO A 369 0.59 -25.04 8.53
CA PRO A 369 0.84 -24.08 9.61
C PRO A 369 1.77 -22.91 9.22
N PHE A 370 2.64 -23.12 8.23
CA PHE A 370 3.62 -22.13 7.80
C PHE A 370 3.05 -21.11 6.81
N TYR A 371 1.87 -21.35 6.22
CA TYR A 371 1.40 -20.53 5.11
C TYR A 371 1.08 -19.09 5.51
N ASP A 372 0.41 -18.88 6.65
CA ASP A 372 0.16 -17.54 7.18
C ASP A 372 1.47 -16.82 7.58
N ILE A 373 2.46 -17.56 8.07
CA ILE A 373 3.78 -17.00 8.43
C ILE A 373 4.53 -16.59 7.16
N ALA A 374 4.44 -17.37 6.08
CA ALA A 374 4.97 -17.00 4.77
C ALA A 374 4.27 -15.75 4.21
N LYS A 375 2.95 -15.61 4.42
CA LYS A 375 2.18 -14.40 4.07
C LYS A 375 2.57 -13.18 4.90
N LEU A 376 2.94 -13.37 6.16
CA LEU A 376 3.48 -12.31 6.99
C LEU A 376 4.88 -11.89 6.52
N SER A 377 5.75 -12.87 6.23
CA SER A 377 7.08 -12.65 5.65
C SER A 377 7.01 -11.94 4.29
N HIS A 378 5.98 -12.23 3.50
CA HIS A 378 5.71 -11.58 2.22
C HIS A 378 5.60 -10.05 2.35
N SER A 379 4.96 -9.56 3.41
CA SER A 379 4.90 -8.14 3.75
C SER A 379 6.24 -7.63 4.31
N ILE A 380 6.77 -8.30 5.34
CA ILE A 380 7.94 -7.83 6.11
C ILE A 380 9.24 -7.92 5.28
N CYS A 381 9.59 -9.13 4.87
CA CYS A 381 10.85 -9.46 4.21
C CYS A 381 10.74 -9.32 2.68
N GLY A 382 9.59 -9.69 2.13
CA GLY A 382 9.28 -9.63 0.70
C GLY A 382 8.98 -8.25 0.19
N SER A 383 8.64 -7.31 1.07
CA SER A 383 8.23 -5.94 0.72
C SER A 383 7.03 -5.91 -0.23
N TYR A 384 6.13 -6.90 -0.13
CA TYR A 384 4.93 -7.01 -0.98
C TYR A 384 4.09 -5.72 -1.00
N ASP A 385 3.93 -5.08 0.16
CA ASP A 385 3.13 -3.85 0.28
C ASP A 385 3.72 -2.68 -0.50
N TYR A 386 5.06 -2.59 -0.61
CA TYR A 386 5.75 -1.61 -1.46
C TYR A 386 5.49 -1.86 -2.94
N PHE A 387 5.35 -3.12 -3.38
CA PHE A 387 4.92 -3.41 -4.76
C PHE A 387 3.47 -2.99 -5.01
N ASN A 388 2.58 -3.15 -4.02
CA ASN A 388 1.19 -2.73 -4.13
C ASN A 388 1.04 -1.21 -4.20
N SER A 389 1.87 -0.47 -3.47
CA SER A 389 1.89 1.00 -3.48
C SER A 389 2.79 1.60 -4.59
N GLU A 390 3.29 0.79 -5.53
CA GLU A 390 4.19 1.21 -6.61
C GLU A 390 5.51 1.87 -6.13
N GLN A 391 5.97 1.51 -4.93
CA GLN A 391 7.19 2.01 -4.30
C GLN A 391 8.42 1.15 -4.60
N TYR A 392 8.67 0.93 -5.90
CA TYR A 392 9.84 0.20 -6.39
C TYR A 392 10.25 0.63 -7.80
N GLU A 393 11.51 0.35 -8.12
CA GLU A 393 12.13 0.60 -9.41
C GLU A 393 12.75 -0.65 -10.00
N ILE A 394 12.65 -0.75 -11.32
CA ILE A 394 13.42 -1.72 -12.09
C ILE A 394 14.27 -0.89 -13.04
N SER A 395 15.59 -1.06 -12.95
CA SER A 395 16.59 -0.34 -13.74
C SER A 395 17.53 -1.34 -14.40
N VAL A 396 18.29 -0.90 -15.40
CA VAL A 396 19.36 -1.70 -16.01
C VAL A 396 20.66 -1.36 -15.30
N GLY A 397 21.28 -2.36 -14.68
CA GLY A 397 22.57 -2.24 -14.02
C GLY A 397 23.73 -2.11 -15.01
N THR A 398 24.92 -1.85 -14.49
CA THR A 398 26.15 -1.72 -15.29
C THR A 398 26.55 -3.02 -16.01
N ASP A 399 26.07 -4.16 -15.52
CA ASP A 399 26.21 -5.48 -16.13
C ASP A 399 25.15 -5.76 -17.21
N MET A 400 24.35 -4.76 -17.57
CA MET A 400 23.22 -4.85 -18.49
C MET A 400 22.12 -5.82 -18.03
N LYS A 401 22.07 -6.13 -16.72
CA LYS A 401 21.00 -6.94 -16.12
C LYS A 401 20.01 -6.05 -15.38
N LEU A 402 18.80 -6.57 -15.19
CA LEU A 402 17.74 -5.88 -14.47
C LEU A 402 18.05 -5.90 -12.97
N SER A 403 18.01 -4.72 -12.37
CA SER A 403 18.15 -4.52 -10.93
C SER A 403 16.84 -4.00 -10.34
N LEU A 404 16.40 -4.65 -9.27
CA LEU A 404 15.23 -4.26 -8.51
C LEU A 404 15.69 -3.43 -7.30
N LYS A 405 15.23 -2.17 -7.23
CA LYS A 405 15.38 -1.33 -6.05
C LYS A 405 14.02 -1.13 -5.39
N ILE A 406 13.95 -1.42 -4.10
CA ILE A 406 12.76 -1.18 -3.28
C ILE A 406 13.12 -0.04 -2.33
N ASP A 407 12.30 1.01 -2.30
CA ASP A 407 12.54 2.19 -1.45
C ASP A 407 12.05 1.92 -0.01
N ALA A 408 12.65 0.91 0.63
CA ALA A 408 12.27 0.46 1.96
C ALA A 408 13.50 0.30 2.87
N ASP A 409 13.40 0.80 4.10
CA ASP A 409 14.34 0.48 5.19
C ASP A 409 13.67 -0.53 6.14
N ASN A 410 13.65 -1.80 5.71
CA ASN A 410 12.98 -2.88 6.42
C ASN A 410 13.92 -3.70 7.32
N ASP A 411 15.22 -3.42 7.32
CA ASP A 411 16.22 -4.26 8.00
C ASP A 411 15.91 -4.41 9.49
N ARG A 412 15.45 -3.33 10.14
CA ARG A 412 15.01 -3.36 11.54
C ARG A 412 13.84 -4.30 11.79
N TYR A 413 12.83 -4.26 10.93
CA TYR A 413 11.66 -5.13 11.05
C TYR A 413 12.00 -6.59 10.74
N ILE A 414 12.87 -6.83 9.77
CA ILE A 414 13.35 -8.17 9.43
C ILE A 414 14.14 -8.76 10.62
N ARG A 415 14.96 -7.97 11.32
CA ARG A 415 15.64 -8.41 12.55
C ARG A 415 14.64 -8.81 13.62
N ILE A 416 13.66 -7.96 13.91
CA ILE A 416 12.62 -8.26 14.91
C ILE A 416 11.85 -9.52 14.49
N PHE A 417 11.44 -9.64 13.24
CA PHE A 417 10.73 -10.81 12.75
C PHE A 417 11.55 -12.10 12.91
N LYS A 418 12.85 -12.08 12.61
CA LYS A 418 13.76 -13.21 12.87
C LYS A 418 13.81 -13.59 14.34
N GLU A 419 13.89 -12.62 15.26
CA GLU A 419 13.84 -12.89 16.70
C GLU A 419 12.53 -13.61 17.10
N TYR A 420 11.38 -13.24 16.54
CA TYR A 420 10.11 -13.90 16.81
C TYR A 420 10.01 -15.29 16.16
N LEU A 421 10.59 -15.49 14.98
CA LEU A 421 10.69 -16.83 14.38
C LEU A 421 11.53 -17.75 15.26
N ASP A 422 12.71 -17.29 15.70
CA ASP A 422 13.61 -18.05 16.57
C ASP A 422 12.95 -18.40 17.92
N LYS A 423 12.23 -17.45 18.53
CA LYS A 423 11.45 -17.68 19.77
C LYS A 423 10.35 -18.74 19.64
N ASN A 424 9.93 -19.05 18.42
CA ASN A 424 8.86 -20.01 18.12
C ASN A 424 9.38 -21.26 17.37
N ASP A 425 10.69 -21.49 17.37
CA ASP A 425 11.34 -22.62 16.68
C ASP A 425 11.03 -22.70 15.17
N LEU A 426 10.85 -21.54 14.54
CA LEU A 426 10.56 -21.41 13.11
C LEU A 426 11.81 -21.02 12.34
N ASP A 427 12.12 -21.78 11.29
CA ASP A 427 13.29 -21.54 10.48
C ASP A 427 13.06 -20.44 9.44
N TYR A 428 13.84 -19.37 9.54
CA TYR A 428 13.76 -18.24 8.61
C TYR A 428 13.94 -18.64 7.13
N ARG A 429 14.89 -19.53 6.81
CA ARG A 429 15.13 -19.95 5.41
C ARG A 429 13.93 -20.69 4.83
N LEU A 430 13.26 -21.51 5.65
CA LEU A 430 12.03 -22.21 5.26
C LEU A 430 10.88 -21.22 5.00
N ILE A 431 10.69 -20.23 5.86
CA ILE A 431 9.66 -19.20 5.67
C ILE A 431 9.91 -18.42 4.38
N ARG A 432 11.16 -18.01 4.14
CA ARG A 432 11.57 -17.31 2.91
C ARG A 432 11.40 -18.18 1.66
N LEU A 433 11.67 -19.48 1.74
CA LEU A 433 11.37 -20.41 0.64
C LEU A 433 9.87 -20.42 0.30
N TYR A 434 8.99 -20.57 1.29
CA TYR A 434 7.55 -20.57 1.06
C TYR A 434 7.04 -19.22 0.56
N GLU A 435 7.66 -18.12 1.00
CA GLU A 435 7.37 -16.80 0.47
C GLU A 435 7.73 -16.64 -1.02
N ALA A 436 8.85 -17.21 -1.48
CA ALA A 436 9.18 -17.21 -2.90
C ALA A 436 8.09 -17.90 -3.75
N SER A 437 7.47 -18.96 -3.22
CA SER A 437 6.33 -19.63 -3.85
C SER A 437 5.12 -18.70 -4.02
N LEU A 438 4.91 -17.76 -3.09
CA LEU A 438 3.84 -16.78 -3.18
C LEU A 438 4.07 -15.83 -4.35
N PHE A 439 5.27 -15.26 -4.48
CA PHE A 439 5.60 -14.38 -5.62
C PHE A 439 5.45 -15.08 -6.97
N LEU A 440 5.96 -16.31 -7.10
CA LEU A 440 5.86 -17.09 -8.34
C LEU A 440 4.41 -17.47 -8.68
N SER A 441 3.60 -17.85 -7.69
CA SER A 441 2.21 -18.25 -7.94
C SER A 441 1.26 -17.08 -8.23
N MET A 442 1.65 -15.85 -7.91
CA MET A 442 0.84 -14.65 -8.17
C MET A 442 1.03 -14.04 -9.57
N LEU A 443 2.08 -14.41 -10.30
CA LEU A 443 2.41 -13.83 -11.61
C LEU A 443 1.23 -13.72 -12.59
N PRO A 444 0.44 -14.80 -12.86
CA PRO A 444 -0.66 -14.71 -13.82
C PRO A 444 -1.79 -13.76 -13.37
N LEU A 445 -1.92 -13.48 -12.08
CA LEU A 445 -2.95 -12.58 -11.54
C LEU A 445 -2.64 -11.10 -11.80
N HIS A 446 -1.42 -10.79 -12.24
CA HIS A 446 -0.94 -9.42 -12.45
C HIS A 446 -0.39 -9.17 -13.85
N ILE A 447 -0.68 -10.05 -14.82
CA ILE A 447 -0.12 -9.96 -16.17
C ILE A 447 -0.43 -8.62 -16.86
N ASP A 448 -1.56 -7.99 -16.52
CA ASP A 448 -1.95 -6.66 -17.02
C ASP A 448 -1.03 -5.52 -16.53
N ARG A 449 -0.09 -5.81 -15.62
CA ARG A 449 0.91 -4.88 -15.11
C ARG A 449 2.31 -5.48 -15.27
N PRO A 450 2.91 -5.45 -16.47
CA PRO A 450 4.19 -6.12 -16.76
C PRO A 450 5.32 -5.73 -15.80
N LYS A 451 5.45 -4.44 -15.46
CA LYS A 451 6.43 -3.95 -14.47
C LYS A 451 6.27 -4.63 -13.10
N LYS A 452 5.04 -4.95 -12.68
CA LYS A 452 4.76 -5.60 -11.39
C LYS A 452 5.11 -7.08 -11.43
N VAL A 453 4.77 -7.77 -12.52
CA VAL A 453 5.17 -9.17 -12.76
C VAL A 453 6.69 -9.31 -12.76
N LEU A 454 7.39 -8.43 -13.49
CA LEU A 454 8.85 -8.42 -13.52
C LEU A 454 9.46 -8.15 -12.13
N GLY A 455 8.86 -7.22 -11.38
CA GLY A 455 9.25 -6.96 -9.99
C GLY A 455 9.11 -8.19 -9.09
N PHE A 456 8.01 -8.94 -9.22
CA PHE A 456 7.80 -10.19 -8.48
C PHE A 456 8.80 -11.27 -8.86
N ILE A 457 9.13 -11.41 -10.15
CA ILE A 457 10.15 -12.36 -10.63
C ILE A 457 11.52 -12.02 -10.04
N LEU A 458 11.96 -10.76 -10.16
CA LEU A 458 13.25 -10.31 -9.63
C LEU A 458 13.31 -10.49 -8.10
N ASN A 459 12.22 -10.23 -7.40
CA ASN A 459 12.16 -10.43 -5.96
C ASN A 459 12.21 -11.92 -5.58
N ALA A 460 11.51 -12.80 -6.30
CA ALA A 460 11.60 -14.25 -6.08
C ALA A 460 13.02 -14.76 -6.32
N ILE A 461 13.72 -14.27 -7.35
CA ILE A 461 15.14 -14.57 -7.60
C ILE A 461 16.01 -14.11 -6.43
N ARG A 462 15.81 -12.87 -5.95
CA ARG A 462 16.52 -12.31 -4.79
C ARG A 462 16.32 -13.15 -3.53
N ILE A 463 15.09 -13.59 -3.26
CA ILE A 463 14.77 -14.47 -2.13
C ILE A 463 15.51 -15.81 -2.27
N MET A 464 15.51 -16.41 -3.47
CA MET A 464 16.22 -17.66 -3.73
C MET A 464 17.74 -17.51 -3.58
N ASP A 465 18.32 -16.39 -4.02
CA ASP A 465 19.74 -16.08 -3.83
C ASP A 465 20.08 -15.94 -2.33
N GLU A 466 19.20 -15.31 -1.53
CA GLU A 466 19.37 -15.15 -0.07
C GLU A 466 19.39 -16.50 0.67
N ILE A 467 18.49 -17.43 0.32
CA ILE A 467 18.34 -18.70 1.05
C ILE A 467 19.23 -19.83 0.56
N GLU A 468 19.89 -19.68 -0.60
CA GLU A 468 20.80 -20.70 -1.14
C GLU A 468 22.16 -20.72 -0.42
N VAL A 469 22.50 -19.65 0.32
CA VAL A 469 23.76 -19.49 1.06
C VAL A 469 23.97 -20.57 2.14
#